data_AF-A0A1J3JXZ6-F1
#
_entry.id   AF-A0A1J3JXZ6-F1
#
_cell.length_a   1.000
_cell.length_b   1.000
_cell.length_c   1.000
_cell.angle_alpha   90.00
_cell.angle_beta   90.00
_cell.angle_gamma   90.00
#
_symmetry.space_group_name_H-M   'P 1'
#
loop_
_entity.id
_entity.type
_entity.pdbx_description
1 polymer ?
#
loop_
_entity_poly.entity_id
_entity_poly.type
_entity_poly.pdbx_seq_one_letter_code
_entity_poly.pdbx_strand_id
1 'polypeptide(L)'
;GANVLLPFAFHCSGNSIKDSADKIAHESEEFGDIDGFPPQVALSKVAAKSEWEILRSQGFSDFEIIDFEDPYKWLMYFPPSAVEDLRDYGLGCDWRRSFVTT
;
A
#
# COMPACT_ATOMS: atom_id res chain seq x y z
N GLY A 1 -8.28 22.13 32.22
CA GLY A 1 -7.86 21.01 31.35
C GLY A 1 -6.35 20.88 31.40
N ALA A 2 -5.82 19.71 31.10
CA ALA A 2 -4.37 19.50 30.97
C ALA A 2 -3.90 19.93 29.57
N ASN A 3 -2.64 20.36 29.44
CA ASN A 3 -2.00 20.52 28.15
C ASN A 3 -1.60 19.13 27.63
N VAL A 4 -2.24 18.67 26.55
CA VAL A 4 -2.00 17.34 25.98
C VAL A 4 -1.28 17.49 24.63
N LEU A 5 -0.32 16.60 24.39
CA LEU A 5 0.33 16.42 23.10
C LEU A 5 0.10 14.99 22.63
N LEU A 6 -0.54 14.83 21.46
CA LEU A 6 -0.74 13.55 20.81
C LEU A 6 -0.09 13.58 19.42
N PRO A 7 1.12 13.02 19.25
CA PRO A 7 1.76 12.88 17.95
C PRO A 7 1.41 11.53 17.30
N PHE A 8 1.61 11.44 15.98
CA PHE A 8 1.44 10.20 15.21
C PHE A 8 2.50 10.15 14.10
N ALA A 9 3.09 8.98 13.87
CA ALA A 9 4.10 8.74 12.84
C ALA A 9 3.83 7.44 12.10
N PHE A 10 4.36 7.32 10.88
CA PHE A 10 4.16 6.16 10.01
C PHE A 10 5.42 5.34 9.94
N HIS A 11 5.31 4.06 10.30
CA HIS A 11 6.42 3.13 10.24
C HIS A 11 6.46 2.46 8.88
N CYS A 12 7.48 2.79 8.09
CA CYS A 12 7.67 2.19 6.77
C CYS A 12 9.08 1.60 6.59
N SER A 13 9.84 1.48 7.69
CA SER A 13 11.15 0.81 7.68
C SER A 13 10.98 -0.71 7.63
N GLY A 14 11.94 -1.39 7.02
CA GLY A 14 11.95 -2.85 6.87
C GLY A 14 11.67 -3.28 5.44
N ASN A 15 11.50 -4.59 5.24
CA ASN A 15 11.42 -5.16 3.89
C ASN A 15 9.99 -5.35 3.37
N SER A 16 8.96 -5.26 4.21
CA SER A 16 7.59 -5.63 3.80
C SER A 16 7.08 -4.87 2.56
N ILE A 17 7.29 -3.56 2.51
CA ILE A 17 6.87 -2.73 1.38
C ILE A 17 7.66 -3.11 0.13
N LYS A 18 8.96 -3.32 0.26
CA LYS A 18 9.83 -3.74 -0.83
C LYS A 18 9.45 -5.13 -1.35
N ASP A 19 9.26 -6.09 -0.45
CA ASP A 19 8.88 -7.46 -0.78
C ASP A 19 7.53 -7.50 -1.52
N SER A 20 6.58 -6.64 -1.15
CA SER A 20 5.31 -6.48 -1.87
C SER A 20 5.49 -5.84 -3.25
N ALA A 21 6.34 -4.82 -3.37
CA ALA A 21 6.63 -4.17 -4.65
C ALA A 21 7.35 -5.14 -5.62
N ASP A 22 8.33 -5.90 -5.13
CA ASP A 22 9.06 -6.91 -5.91
C ASP A 22 8.11 -8.03 -6.40
N LYS A 23 7.08 -8.40 -5.62
CA LYS A 23 6.04 -9.34 -6.06
C LYS A 23 5.16 -8.77 -7.15
N ILE A 24 4.76 -7.50 -7.05
CA ILE A 24 3.98 -6.84 -8.13
C ILE A 24 4.81 -6.79 -9.41
N ALA A 25 6.11 -6.50 -9.33
CA ALA A 25 7.00 -6.50 -10.49
C ALA A 25 7.09 -7.90 -11.14
N HIS A 26 7.18 -8.96 -10.33
CA HIS A 26 7.12 -10.33 -10.85
C HIS A 26 5.75 -10.66 -11.47
N GLU A 27 4.66 -10.25 -10.82
CA GLU A 27 3.28 -10.41 -11.30
C GLU A 27 2.96 -9.55 -12.54
N SER A 28 3.71 -8.49 -12.84
CA SER A 28 3.51 -7.72 -14.07
C SER A 28 4.26 -8.35 -15.25
N GLU A 29 5.47 -8.86 -15.01
CA GLU A 29 6.29 -9.55 -16.02
C GLU A 29 5.65 -10.88 -16.47
N GLU A 30 5.14 -11.69 -15.53
CA GLU A 30 4.55 -13.00 -15.85
C GLU A 30 3.25 -12.90 -16.67
N PHE A 31 2.61 -11.73 -16.67
CA PHE A 31 1.27 -11.56 -17.22
C PHE A 31 1.17 -10.45 -18.28
N GLY A 32 2.30 -9.89 -18.70
CA GLY A 32 2.43 -8.72 -19.59
C GLY A 32 1.91 -8.86 -21.03
N ASP A 33 1.10 -9.87 -21.37
CA ASP A 33 0.47 -9.98 -22.69
C ASP A 33 -0.91 -10.65 -22.66
N ILE A 34 -1.81 -10.20 -21.78
CA ILE A 34 -3.25 -10.49 -21.91
C ILE A 34 -4.07 -9.22 -21.81
N ASP A 35 -4.50 -8.74 -22.97
CA ASP A 35 -5.52 -7.71 -23.14
C ASP A 35 -6.80 -8.14 -22.38
N GLY A 36 -6.94 -7.66 -21.14
CA GLY A 36 -8.00 -8.06 -20.19
C GLY A 36 -7.66 -9.31 -19.36
N PHE A 37 -6.85 -9.15 -18.31
CA PHE A 37 -6.58 -10.15 -17.26
C PHE A 37 -7.86 -10.87 -16.78
N PRO A 38 -8.02 -12.22 -16.90
CA PRO A 38 -7.41 -13.17 -15.94
C PRO A 38 -7.14 -14.61 -16.51
N PRO A 39 -6.43 -15.54 -15.83
CA PRO A 39 -7.06 -16.39 -14.80
C PRO A 39 -6.12 -16.76 -13.63
N GLN A 40 -6.69 -16.79 -12.42
CA GLN A 40 -6.23 -17.50 -11.21
C GLN A 40 -5.04 -18.45 -11.47
N VAL A 41 -3.80 -17.97 -11.31
CA VAL A 41 -2.66 -18.88 -11.36
C VAL A 41 -2.73 -19.72 -10.10
N ALA A 42 -3.00 -20.99 -10.31
CA ALA A 42 -3.19 -22.00 -9.30
C ALA A 42 -1.92 -22.21 -8.46
N LEU A 43 -1.70 -21.37 -7.44
CA LEU A 43 -0.78 -21.72 -6.37
C LEU A 43 -1.54 -22.55 -5.33
N SER A 44 -1.27 -23.85 -5.39
CA SER A 44 -1.94 -24.87 -4.60
C SER A 44 -1.83 -24.63 -3.08
N LYS A 45 -2.97 -24.81 -2.40
CA LYS A 45 -3.21 -25.00 -0.94
C LYS A 45 -3.35 -23.72 -0.11
N VAL A 46 -4.63 -23.33 0.05
CA VAL A 46 -5.16 -22.20 0.84
C VAL A 46 -4.73 -20.84 0.27
N ALA A 47 -5.13 -20.55 -0.97
CA ALA A 47 -4.61 -19.46 -1.78
C ALA A 47 -4.72 -18.08 -1.08
N ALA A 48 -3.57 -17.56 -0.65
CA ALA A 48 -3.44 -16.13 -0.39
C ALA A 48 -3.65 -15.40 -1.72
N LYS A 49 -4.43 -14.31 -1.70
CA LYS A 49 -4.61 -13.45 -2.87
C LYS A 49 -3.26 -12.87 -3.29
N SER A 50 -3.07 -12.68 -4.59
CA SER A 50 -1.88 -12.00 -5.11
C SER A 50 -1.85 -10.53 -4.67
N GLU A 51 -0.69 -9.91 -4.62
CA GLU A 51 -0.56 -8.48 -4.29
C GLU A 51 -1.37 -7.61 -5.25
N TRP A 52 -1.42 -7.98 -6.54
CA TRP A 52 -2.26 -7.34 -7.54
C TRP A 52 -3.76 -7.42 -7.21
N GLU A 53 -4.26 -8.62 -6.90
CA GLU A 53 -5.66 -8.83 -6.54
C GLU A 53 -6.05 -8.08 -5.26
N ILE A 54 -5.12 -7.98 -4.31
CA ILE A 54 -5.31 -7.20 -3.08
C ILE A 54 -5.51 -5.73 -3.42
N LEU A 55 -4.62 -5.12 -4.20
CA LEU A 55 -4.74 -3.70 -4.57
C LEU A 55 -5.99 -3.43 -5.42
N ARG A 56 -6.33 -4.32 -6.36
CA ARG A 56 -7.59 -4.20 -7.10
C ARG A 56 -8.81 -4.21 -6.17
N SER A 57 -8.79 -5.04 -5.12
CA SER A 57 -9.86 -5.07 -4.12
C SER A 57 -9.93 -3.82 -3.24
N GLN A 58 -8.83 -3.05 -3.16
CA GLN A 58 -8.80 -1.73 -2.51
C GLN A 58 -9.26 -0.59 -3.44
N GLY A 59 -9.60 -0.91 -4.71
CA GLY A 59 -10.15 0.04 -5.67
C GLY A 59 -9.14 0.65 -6.64
N PHE A 60 -7.89 0.19 -6.65
CA PHE A 60 -6.89 0.64 -7.63
C PHE A 60 -7.17 0.02 -9.00
N SER A 61 -6.98 0.82 -10.05
CA SER A 61 -6.97 0.33 -11.42
C SER A 61 -5.66 -0.38 -11.75
N ASP A 62 -5.68 -1.26 -12.74
CA ASP A 62 -4.48 -2.01 -13.17
C ASP A 62 -3.34 -1.07 -13.58
N PHE A 63 -3.64 0.09 -14.18
CA PHE A 63 -2.64 1.10 -14.53
C PHE A 63 -2.00 1.75 -13.31
N GLU A 64 -2.75 1.95 -12.22
CA GLU A 64 -2.20 2.50 -10.97
C GLU A 64 -1.41 1.44 -10.19
N ILE A 65 -1.80 0.16 -10.30
CA ILE A 65 -1.10 -0.95 -9.63
C ILE A 65 0.33 -1.08 -10.14
N ILE A 66 0.57 -0.85 -11.43
CA ILE A 66 1.93 -0.85 -12.01
C ILE A 66 2.86 0.15 -11.31
N ASP A 67 2.36 1.32 -10.91
CA ASP A 67 3.19 2.30 -10.20
C ASP A 67 3.69 1.76 -8.83
N PHE A 68 3.00 0.78 -8.24
CA PHE A 68 3.37 0.18 -6.96
C PHE A 68 4.50 -0.87 -7.08
N GLU A 69 5.01 -1.13 -8.29
CA GLU A 69 6.31 -1.79 -8.47
C GLU A 69 7.47 -0.99 -7.86
N ASP A 70 7.33 0.34 -7.78
CA ASP A 70 8.29 1.18 -7.06
C ASP A 70 7.91 1.25 -5.56
N PRO A 71 8.74 0.75 -4.63
CA PRO A 71 8.50 0.87 -3.19
C PRO A 71 8.26 2.32 -2.73
N TYR A 72 8.84 3.32 -3.40
CA TYR A 72 8.64 4.73 -3.04
C TYR A 72 7.20 5.20 -3.33
N LYS A 73 6.49 4.62 -4.29
CA LYS A 73 5.08 4.92 -4.54
C LYS A 73 4.22 4.64 -3.31
N TRP A 74 4.49 3.54 -2.61
CA TRP A 74 3.81 3.19 -1.36
C TRP A 74 3.99 4.27 -0.28
N LEU A 75 5.23 4.77 -0.13
CA LEU A 75 5.58 5.80 0.84
C LEU A 75 4.94 7.16 0.54
N MET A 76 4.69 7.45 -0.74
CA MET A 76 4.06 8.70 -1.17
C MET A 76 2.53 8.63 -1.13
N TYR A 77 1.94 7.43 -1.24
CA TYR A 77 0.51 7.25 -1.29
C TYR A 77 -0.12 6.97 0.09
N PHE A 78 0.32 5.91 0.77
CA PHE A 78 -0.39 5.42 1.95
C PHE A 78 -0.29 6.33 3.19
N PRO A 79 0.87 6.92 3.54
CA PRO A 79 0.95 7.80 4.71
C PRO A 79 0.05 9.04 4.61
N PRO A 80 0.00 9.79 3.48
CA PRO A 80 -0.97 10.86 3.31
C PRO A 80 -2.43 10.39 3.42
N SER A 81 -2.80 9.28 2.77
CA SER A 81 -4.17 8.72 2.86
C SER A 81 -4.54 8.35 4.30
N ALA A 82 -3.63 7.74 5.05
CA ALA A 82 -3.87 7.39 6.44
C ALA A 82 -4.02 8.63 7.34
N VAL A 83 -3.37 9.76 7.01
CA VAL A 83 -3.63 11.03 7.71
C VAL A 83 -5.04 11.53 7.45
N GLU A 84 -5.55 11.42 6.22
CA GLU A 84 -6.93 11.81 5.88
C GLU A 84 -7.93 10.94 6.64
N ASP A 85 -7.76 9.62 6.63
CA ASP A 85 -8.60 8.67 7.37
C ASP A 85 -8.66 8.99 8.88
N LEU A 86 -7.49 9.27 9.49
CA LEU A 86 -7.42 9.58 10.92
C LEU A 86 -7.99 10.97 11.25
N ARG A 87 -7.95 11.91 10.31
CA ARG A 87 -8.62 13.22 10.46
C ARG A 87 -10.13 13.07 10.39
N ASP A 88 -10.64 12.27 9.44
CA ASP A 88 -12.06 11.99 9.29
C ASP A 88 -12.62 11.21 10.48
N TYR A 89 -11.80 10.32 11.07
CA TYR A 89 -12.09 9.67 12.35
C TYR A 89 -12.18 10.66 13.53
N GLY A 90 -11.63 11.87 13.40
CA GLY A 90 -11.64 12.91 14.44
C GLY A 90 -10.47 12.82 15.41
N LEU A 91 -9.33 12.23 15.00
CA LEU A 91 -8.15 12.16 15.84
C LEU A 91 -7.54 13.57 16.03
N GLY A 92 -7.52 14.04 17.28
CA GLY A 92 -6.91 15.32 17.68
C GLY A 92 -5.38 15.31 17.70
N CYS A 93 -4.75 14.79 16.65
CA CYS A 93 -3.30 14.65 16.53
C CYS A 93 -2.61 15.95 16.05
N ASP A 94 -1.41 16.24 16.57
CA ASP A 94 -0.53 17.31 16.04
C ASP A 94 0.25 16.80 14.82
N TRP A 95 -0.37 16.90 13.64
CA TRP A 95 0.19 16.44 12.36
C TRP A 95 1.51 17.12 11.95
N ARG A 96 1.85 18.28 12.53
CA ARG A 96 3.13 18.97 12.24
C ARG A 96 4.34 18.20 12.78
N ARG A 97 4.09 17.21 13.64
CA ARG A 97 5.09 16.31 14.23
C ARG A 97 5.05 14.92 13.61
N SER A 98 4.29 14.73 12.53
CA SER A 98 4.23 13.47 11.80
C SER A 98 5.40 13.33 10.83
N PHE A 99 5.92 12.11 10.72
CA PHE A 99 6.99 11.74 9.81
C PHE A 99 6.85 10.27 9.40
N VAL A 100 7.58 9.89 8.35
CA VAL A 100 7.69 8.51 7.85
C VAL A 100 9.07 7.96 8.20
N THR A 101 9.15 6.70 8.62
CA THR A 101 10.44 6.00 8.79
C THR A 101 10.76 5.19 7.53
N THR A 102 12.02 5.09 7.15
CA THR A 102 12.51 4.27 6.02
C THR A 102 13.54 3.24 6.48
#